data_AF-A0A257WQM2-F1
#
_entry.id   AF-A0A257WQM2-F1
#
_cell.length_a   1.000
_cell.length_b   1.000
_cell.length_c   1.000
_cell.angle_alpha   90.00
_cell.angle_beta   90.00
_cell.angle_gamma   90.00
#
_symmetry.space_group_name_H-M   'P 1'
#
loop_
_entity.id
_entity.type
_entity.pdbx_description
1 polymer ?
#
loop_
_entity_poly.entity_id
_entity_poly.type
_entity_poly.pdbx_seq_one_letter_code
_entity_poly.pdbx_strand_id
1 'polypeptide(L)'
;MLLAAVTIGLPCLPRNVRAQENTQPAIEASGQTLITPGTQRGIDNGLAFLAARQHADGSFGSGSVYRRNVAVTALAGMAFLSAGHTPGRGKYGDNVQRAVDF
;
A
#
# COMPACT_ATOMS: atom_id res chain seq x y z
N MET A 1 -13.10 -59.10 12.81
CA MET A 1 -12.93 -58.27 11.61
C MET A 1 -14.25 -57.65 11.20
N LEU A 2 -14.59 -56.46 11.71
CA LEU A 2 -15.30 -55.39 10.99
C LEU A 2 -15.51 -54.22 11.98
N LEU A 3 -14.75 -53.14 11.85
CA LEU A 3 -15.16 -51.83 12.39
C LEU A 3 -15.31 -50.91 11.17
N ALA A 4 -16.56 -50.60 10.83
CA ALA A 4 -16.91 -49.66 9.78
C ALA A 4 -17.47 -48.39 10.42
N ALA A 5 -17.14 -47.27 9.77
CA ALA A 5 -17.83 -45.99 9.83
C ALA A 5 -17.72 -45.17 11.13
N VAL A 6 -16.64 -44.38 11.23
CA VAL A 6 -16.74 -43.04 11.83
C VAL A 6 -16.67 -42.05 10.67
N THR A 7 -17.85 -41.59 10.28
CA THR A 7 -18.10 -40.53 9.32
C THR A 7 -17.48 -39.23 9.83
N ILE A 8 -16.36 -38.82 9.23
CA ILE A 8 -15.80 -37.47 9.39
C ILE A 8 -16.68 -36.52 8.57
N GLY A 9 -17.93 -36.35 8.99
CA GLY A 9 -18.81 -35.28 8.55
C GLY A 9 -18.80 -34.22 9.62
N LEU A 10 -17.76 -33.40 9.67
CA LEU A 10 -17.76 -32.19 10.49
C LEU A 10 -18.85 -31.28 9.88
N PRO A 11 -20.01 -31.08 10.51
CA PRO A 11 -21.01 -30.18 9.95
C PRO A 11 -20.37 -28.80 9.91
N CYS A 12 -20.33 -28.21 8.72
CA CYS A 12 -20.04 -26.81 8.52
C CYS A 12 -21.15 -26.03 9.23
N LEU A 13 -21.02 -25.81 10.54
CA LEU A 13 -21.86 -24.88 11.25
C LEU A 13 -21.69 -23.54 10.56
N PRO A 14 -22.78 -22.78 10.29
CA PRO A 14 -22.66 -21.45 9.75
C PRO A 14 -21.75 -20.68 10.69
N ARG A 15 -20.55 -20.34 10.21
CA ARG A 15 -19.72 -19.34 10.88
C ARG A 15 -20.57 -18.09 10.88
N ASN A 16 -21.13 -17.75 12.04
CA ASN A 16 -21.66 -16.42 12.29
C ASN A 16 -20.48 -15.45 12.13
N VAL A 17 -20.26 -15.00 10.90
CA VAL A 17 -19.38 -13.88 10.57
C VAL A 17 -20.08 -12.66 11.16
N ARG A 18 -19.78 -12.37 12.41
CA ARG A 18 -19.97 -11.03 12.94
C ARG A 18 -18.82 -10.22 12.36
N ALA A 19 -19.14 -9.23 11.52
CA ALA A 19 -18.18 -8.19 11.20
C ALA A 19 -17.60 -7.67 12.53
N GLN A 20 -16.27 -7.60 12.65
CA GLN A 20 -15.67 -6.93 13.79
C GLN A 20 -16.20 -5.49 13.76
N GLU A 21 -16.88 -5.07 14.82
CA GLU A 21 -17.22 -3.66 14.99
C GLU A 21 -15.89 -2.91 15.11
N ASN A 22 -15.57 -2.14 14.06
CA ASN A 22 -14.36 -1.33 14.03
C ASN A 22 -14.55 -0.10 14.94
N THR A 23 -14.52 -0.32 16.26
CA THR A 23 -14.74 0.73 17.26
C THR A 23 -13.43 1.43 17.64
N GLN A 24 -12.51 1.67 16.69
CA GLN A 24 -11.33 2.52 16.96
C GLN A 24 -11.28 3.82 16.14
N PRO A 25 -12.35 4.65 16.16
CA PRO A 25 -12.31 5.98 15.55
C PRO A 25 -11.25 6.88 16.20
N ALA A 26 -10.88 6.62 17.46
CA ALA A 26 -9.88 7.39 18.19
C ALA A 26 -8.47 7.27 17.59
N ILE A 27 -8.09 6.09 17.06
CA ILE A 27 -6.74 5.90 16.50
C ILE A 27 -6.61 6.63 15.16
N GLU A 28 -7.61 6.51 14.28
CA GLU A 28 -7.63 7.19 12.97
C GLU A 28 -7.68 8.72 13.12
N ALA A 29 -8.48 9.23 14.08
CA ALA A 29 -8.58 10.67 14.33
C ALA A 29 -7.29 11.28 14.91
N SER A 30 -6.54 10.51 15.71
CA SER A 30 -5.29 10.97 16.33
C SER A 30 -4.16 11.20 15.30
N GLY A 31 -4.22 10.55 14.14
CA GLY A 31 -3.18 10.63 13.12
C GLY A 31 -2.98 12.03 12.57
N GLN A 32 -4.04 12.84 12.49
CA GLN A 32 -3.94 14.22 12.00
C GLN A 32 -3.11 15.12 12.92
N THR A 33 -3.14 14.85 14.23
CA THR A 33 -2.33 15.57 15.22
C THR A 33 -0.82 15.32 15.04
N LEU A 34 -0.44 14.19 14.40
CA LEU A 34 0.95 13.83 14.13
C LEU A 34 1.53 14.53 12.88
N ILE A 35 0.68 15.06 12.01
CA ILE A 35 1.09 15.82 10.82
C ILE A 35 1.38 17.27 11.22
N THR A 36 2.50 17.46 11.91
CA THR A 36 3.04 18.79 12.21
C THR A 36 3.55 19.46 10.93
N PRO A 37 3.78 20.78 10.92
CA PRO A 37 4.42 21.45 9.77
C PRO A 37 5.80 20.88 9.42
N GLY A 38 6.54 20.38 10.41
CA GLY A 38 7.81 19.69 10.19
C GLY A 38 7.62 18.35 9.48
N THR A 39 6.63 17.58 9.91
CA THR A 39 6.23 16.31 9.27
C THR A 39 5.82 16.54 7.83
N GLN A 40 4.99 17.55 7.57
CA GLN A 40 4.53 17.88 6.21
C GLN A 40 5.71 18.22 5.29
N ARG A 41 6.66 19.06 5.74
CA ARG A 41 7.88 19.35 4.97
C ARG A 41 8.70 18.08 4.68
N GLY A 42 8.78 17.17 5.64
CA GLY A 42 9.45 15.88 5.45
C GLY A 42 8.79 15.04 4.35
N ILE A 43 7.45 14.97 4.35
CA ILE A 43 6.65 14.31 3.32
C ILE A 43 6.92 14.95 1.95
N ASP A 44 6.81 16.27 1.86
CA ASP A 44 6.99 17.00 0.60
C ASP A 44 8.39 16.77 -0.01
N ASN A 45 9.43 16.81 0.85
CA ASN A 45 10.80 16.54 0.45
C ASN A 45 11.00 15.08 0.00
N GLY A 46 10.39 14.12 0.71
CA GLY A 46 10.45 12.70 0.35
C GLY A 46 9.80 12.42 -1.00
N LEU A 47 8.62 13.00 -1.26
CA LEU A 47 7.93 12.85 -2.54
C LEU A 47 8.73 13.49 -3.68
N ALA A 48 9.29 14.68 -3.46
CA ALA A 48 10.16 15.34 -4.44
C ALA A 48 11.41 14.50 -4.75
N PHE A 49 12.02 13.90 -3.71
CA PHE A 49 13.17 13.01 -3.86
C PHE A 49 12.85 11.78 -4.70
N LEU A 50 11.68 11.14 -4.48
CA LEU A 50 11.21 10.01 -5.25
C LEU A 50 10.95 10.40 -6.71
N ALA A 51 10.23 11.49 -6.94
CA ALA A 51 9.90 11.96 -8.28
C ALA A 51 11.15 12.23 -9.13
N ALA A 52 12.21 12.79 -8.52
CA ALA A 52 13.48 13.07 -9.18
C ALA A 52 14.31 11.82 -9.52
N ARG A 53 13.97 10.64 -8.97
CA ARG A 53 14.74 9.40 -9.11
C ARG A 53 14.03 8.30 -9.87
N GLN A 54 12.75 8.48 -10.15
CA GLN A 54 12.02 7.55 -10.99
C GLN A 54 12.67 7.51 -12.38
N HIS A 55 12.97 6.31 -12.88
CA HIS A 55 13.52 6.15 -14.22
C HIS A 55 12.48 6.55 -15.27
N ALA A 56 12.92 6.76 -16.51
CA ALA A 56 12.03 7.18 -17.60
C ALA A 56 10.89 6.17 -17.84
N ASP A 57 11.18 4.88 -17.71
CA ASP A 57 10.22 3.77 -17.84
C ASP A 57 9.33 3.57 -16.61
N GLY A 58 9.41 4.45 -15.60
CA GLY A 58 8.56 4.41 -14.42
C GLY A 58 9.11 3.60 -13.25
N SER A 59 10.18 2.84 -13.46
CA SER A 59 10.76 1.97 -12.44
C SER A 59 11.52 2.75 -11.36
N PHE A 60 11.69 2.10 -10.22
CA PHE A 60 12.65 2.48 -9.18
C PHE A 60 13.69 1.37 -8.97
N GLY A 61 14.87 1.78 -8.52
CA GLY A 61 15.99 0.87 -8.26
C GLY A 61 17.35 1.49 -8.56
N SER A 62 18.41 0.78 -8.19
CA SER A 62 19.80 1.22 -8.37
C SER A 62 20.71 0.05 -8.75
N GLY A 63 21.92 0.40 -9.19
CA GLY A 63 22.90 -0.57 -9.70
C GLY A 63 22.47 -1.20 -11.03
N SER A 64 23.23 -2.20 -11.48
CA SER A 64 22.92 -2.92 -12.73
C SER A 64 21.85 -4.00 -12.51
N VAL A 65 21.93 -4.72 -11.40
CA VAL A 65 21.07 -5.90 -11.12
C VAL A 65 19.68 -5.50 -10.62
N TYR A 66 19.55 -4.44 -9.82
CA TYR A 66 18.28 -4.05 -9.17
C TYR A 66 17.72 -2.72 -9.71
N ARG A 67 18.05 -2.34 -10.95
CA ARG A 67 17.63 -1.06 -11.55
C ARG A 67 16.12 -0.93 -11.73
N ARG A 68 15.46 -2.06 -12.02
CA ARG A 68 14.03 -2.17 -12.37
C ARG A 68 13.31 -3.07 -11.35
N ASN A 69 13.21 -2.62 -10.11
CA ASN A 69 12.66 -3.41 -9.01
C ASN A 69 11.16 -3.12 -8.81
N VAL A 70 10.32 -4.13 -9.05
CA VAL A 70 8.85 -4.02 -8.95
C VAL A 70 8.40 -3.71 -7.51
N ALA A 71 8.99 -4.36 -6.50
CA ALA A 71 8.61 -4.14 -5.11
C ALA A 71 8.91 -2.71 -4.65
N VAL A 72 10.08 -2.17 -5.03
CA VAL A 72 10.45 -0.78 -4.73
C VAL A 72 9.54 0.19 -5.49
N THR A 73 9.22 -0.11 -6.74
CA THR A 73 8.34 0.74 -7.56
C THR A 73 6.92 0.79 -7.01
N ALA A 74 6.36 -0.35 -6.60
CA ALA A 74 5.04 -0.43 -5.98
C ALA A 74 5.00 0.36 -4.67
N LEU A 75 6.04 0.25 -3.83
CA LEU A 75 6.12 1.02 -2.59
C LEU A 75 6.20 2.52 -2.83
N ALA A 76 7.00 2.95 -3.82
CA ALA A 76 7.08 4.36 -4.21
C ALA A 76 5.72 4.87 -4.75
N GLY A 77 5.03 4.07 -5.56
CA GLY A 77 3.67 4.37 -6.03
C GLY A 77 2.69 4.56 -4.88
N MET A 78 2.71 3.67 -3.88
CA MET A 78 1.88 3.79 -2.68
C MET A 78 2.19 5.05 -1.85
N ALA A 79 3.46 5.49 -1.81
CA ALA A 79 3.81 6.73 -1.11
C ALA A 79 3.14 7.95 -1.78
N PHE A 80 3.14 8.03 -3.11
CA PHE A 80 2.45 9.09 -3.84
C PHE A 80 0.93 9.02 -3.66
N LEU A 81 0.35 7.82 -3.71
CA LEU A 81 -1.09 7.60 -3.48
C LEU A 81 -1.51 8.02 -2.07
N SER A 82 -0.73 7.66 -1.06
CA SER A 82 -0.96 8.03 0.33
C SER A 82 -0.94 9.55 0.55
N ALA A 83 -0.20 10.28 -0.27
CA ALA A 83 -0.19 11.75 -0.28
C ALA A 83 -1.34 12.38 -1.08
N GLY A 84 -2.23 11.57 -1.67
CA GLY A 84 -3.41 12.03 -2.41
C GLY A 84 -3.18 12.25 -3.91
N HIS A 85 -2.02 11.86 -4.46
CA HIS A 85 -1.78 11.91 -5.90
C HIS A 85 -2.34 10.65 -6.56
N THR A 86 -2.98 10.78 -7.72
CA THR A 86 -3.59 9.65 -8.44
C THR A 86 -3.08 9.61 -9.87
N PRO A 87 -3.14 8.46 -10.57
CA PRO A 87 -2.67 8.37 -11.95
C PRO A 87 -3.29 9.46 -12.83
N GLY A 88 -2.45 10.27 -13.48
CA GLY A 88 -2.87 11.38 -14.34
C GLY A 88 -3.45 12.62 -13.63
N ARG A 89 -3.44 12.69 -12.28
CA ARG A 89 -3.97 13.83 -11.52
C ARG A 89 -3.10 14.24 -10.34
N GLY A 90 -2.95 15.55 -10.17
CA GLY A 90 -2.18 16.17 -9.10
C GLY A 90 -0.69 16.29 -9.44
N LYS A 91 0.08 16.93 -8.56
CA LYS A 91 1.48 17.29 -8.81
C LYS A 91 2.37 16.11 -9.27
N TYR A 92 2.18 14.93 -8.68
CA TYR A 92 2.94 13.72 -9.03
C TYR A 92 2.10 12.69 -9.82
N GLY A 93 1.00 13.11 -10.45
CA GLY A 93 0.09 12.18 -11.14
C GLY A 93 0.75 11.37 -12.26
N ASP A 94 1.67 12.00 -13.00
CA ASP A 94 2.46 11.32 -14.04
C ASP A 94 3.47 10.33 -13.46
N ASN A 95 4.01 10.61 -12.27
CA ASN A 95 4.88 9.67 -11.56
C ASN A 95 4.11 8.43 -11.12
N VAL A 96 2.88 8.61 -10.62
CA VAL A 96 1.99 7.49 -10.24
C VAL A 96 1.60 6.69 -11.47
N GLN A 97 1.19 7.34 -12.56
CA GLN A 97 0.81 6.67 -13.80
C GLN A 97 1.95 5.77 -14.31
N ARG A 98 3.17 6.32 -14.42
CA ARG A 98 4.33 5.55 -14.88
C ARG A 98 4.72 4.42 -13.92
N ALA A 99 4.50 4.57 -12.61
CA ALA A 99 4.76 3.49 -11.65
C ALA A 99 3.75 2.34 -11.76
N VAL A 100 2.51 2.63 -12.21
CA VAL A 100 1.48 1.62 -12.46
C VAL A 100 1.68 0.92 -13.80
N ASP A 101 2.15 1.65 -14.81
CA ASP A 101 2.39 1.12 -16.16
C ASP A 101 3.68 0.28 -16.28
N PHE A 102 4.59 0.42 -15.31
CA PHE A 102 5.88 -0.28 -15.25
C PHE A 102 5.77 -1.73 -14.76
#